data_AF-A0A931QH04-F1
#
_entry.id   AF-A0A931QH04-F1
#
_cell.length_a   1.000
_cell.length_b   1.000
_cell.length_c   1.000
_cell.angle_alpha   90.00
_cell.angle_beta   90.00
_cell.angle_gamma   90.00
#
_symmetry.space_group_name_H-M   'P 1'
#
loop_
_entity.id
_entity.type
_entity.pdbx_description
1 polymer ?
#
loop_
_entity_poly.entity_id
_entity_poly.type
_entity_poly.pdbx_seq_one_letter_code
_entity_poly.pdbx_strand_id
1 'polypeptide(L)'
;MRPTPRIALAVNTPQDGWVVLHAFNQPTRIFSADIAKNAASQLSAQDQPYWEWTGFGGPNTEISTWYLGGTMPNWQGTPLTVVVLIEGNYPATAQAIGGQLLQTATNP
;
A
#
# COMPACT_ATOMS: atom_id res chain seq x y z
N MET A 1 -4.02 5.68 -9.13
CA MET A 1 -4.64 6.86 -8.48
C MET A 1 -3.69 7.33 -7.38
N ARG A 2 -3.52 8.63 -7.16
CA ARG A 2 -2.86 9.15 -5.95
C ARG A 2 -3.96 9.49 -4.93
N PRO A 3 -4.07 8.74 -3.82
CA PRO A 3 -5.11 9.00 -2.82
C PRO A 3 -4.79 10.30 -2.05
N THR A 4 -5.78 10.80 -1.33
CA THR A 4 -5.58 11.83 -0.30
C THR A 4 -5.50 11.10 1.04
N PRO A 5 -4.31 10.81 1.57
CA PRO A 5 -4.15 10.00 2.77
C PRO A 5 -4.79 10.71 3.97
N ARG A 6 -5.50 9.93 4.80
CA ARG A 6 -6.16 10.41 6.02
C ARG A 6 -5.98 9.38 7.12
N ILE A 7 -5.62 9.84 8.31
CA ILE A 7 -5.54 9.01 9.52
C ILE A 7 -6.86 9.10 10.28
N ALA A 8 -7.41 10.31 10.44
CA ALA A 8 -8.68 10.52 11.13
C ALA A 8 -9.85 10.74 10.15
N LEU A 9 -10.93 9.99 10.38
CA LEU A 9 -12.20 10.14 9.65
C LEU A 9 -13.23 10.98 10.42
N ALA A 10 -13.18 10.93 11.75
CA ALA A 10 -14.04 11.69 12.65
C ALA A 10 -13.31 11.99 13.96
N VAL A 11 -13.78 13.01 14.70
CA VAL A 11 -13.33 13.33 16.06
C VAL A 11 -14.52 13.30 17.00
N ASN A 12 -14.35 12.77 18.21
CA ASN A 12 -15.40 12.78 19.22
C ASN A 12 -15.22 14.02 20.12
N THR A 13 -16.22 14.89 20.16
CA THR A 13 -16.22 16.13 20.95
C THR A 13 -17.24 16.04 22.09
N PRO A 14 -17.00 16.70 23.23
CA PRO A 14 -17.97 16.70 24.33
C PRO A 14 -19.33 17.33 23.98
N GLN A 15 -19.36 18.25 23.02
CA GLN A 15 -20.54 19.05 22.70
C GLN A 15 -21.40 18.39 21.61
N ASP A 16 -20.74 17.91 20.55
CA ASP A 16 -21.41 17.44 19.34
C ASP A 16 -21.26 15.92 19.12
N GLY A 17 -20.55 15.21 20.00
CA GLY A 17 -20.24 13.80 19.80
C GLY A 17 -19.30 13.58 18.61
N TRP A 18 -19.53 12.53 17.82
CA TRP A 18 -18.72 12.22 16.63
C TRP A 18 -18.97 13.20 15.48
N VAL A 19 -17.97 14.02 15.18
CA VAL A 19 -17.97 14.97 14.06
C VAL A 19 -17.11 14.41 12.92
N VAL A 20 -17.72 14.23 11.74
CA VAL A 20 -17.03 13.73 10.53
C VAL A 20 -16.12 14.82 9.97
N LEU A 21 -14.88 14.44 9.67
CA LEU A 21 -13.91 15.32 9.02
C LEU A 21 -14.04 15.21 7.49
N HIS A 22 -14.07 16.34 6.79
CA HIS A 22 -14.06 16.36 5.32
C HIS A 22 -12.69 15.99 4.77
N ALA A 23 -12.66 15.40 3.56
CA ALA A 23 -11.41 15.22 2.85
C ALA A 23 -10.89 16.59 2.37
N PHE A 24 -9.62 16.89 2.65
CA PHE A 24 -9.02 18.18 2.24
C PHE A 24 -8.84 18.30 0.73
N ASN A 25 -8.66 17.17 0.03
CA ASN A 25 -8.44 17.11 -1.40
C ASN A 25 -9.15 15.88 -2.00
N GLN A 26 -9.31 15.89 -3.33
CA GLN A 26 -9.79 14.73 -4.08
C GLN A 26 -8.62 13.87 -4.60
N PRO A 27 -8.82 12.54 -4.70
CA PRO A 27 -7.86 11.66 -5.35
C PRO A 27 -7.55 12.10 -6.78
N THR A 28 -6.28 12.14 -7.15
CA THR A 28 -5.85 12.53 -8.50
C THR A 28 -5.52 11.30 -9.34
N ARG A 29 -6.06 11.22 -10.56
CA ARG A 29 -5.62 10.20 -11.53
C ARG A 29 -4.28 10.61 -12.14
N ILE A 30 -3.22 9.88 -11.81
CA ILE A 30 -1.86 10.11 -12.34
C ILE A 30 -1.58 9.24 -13.56
N PHE A 31 -2.04 7.99 -13.53
CA PHE A 31 -1.93 7.02 -14.64
C PHE A 31 -3.32 6.66 -15.17
N SER A 32 -3.41 6.25 -16.44
CA SER A 32 -4.64 5.64 -16.96
C SER A 32 -4.94 4.34 -16.23
N ALA A 33 -6.22 3.93 -16.22
CA ALA A 33 -6.61 2.69 -15.57
C ALA A 33 -5.92 1.47 -16.19
N ASP A 34 -5.78 1.44 -17.51
CA ASP A 34 -5.18 0.31 -18.21
C ASP A 34 -3.69 0.18 -17.94
N ILE A 35 -2.94 1.29 -17.89
CA ILE A 35 -1.53 1.29 -17.52
C ILE A 35 -1.35 0.76 -16.09
N ALA A 36 -2.18 1.23 -15.14
CA ALA A 36 -2.11 0.79 -13.75
C ALA A 36 -2.46 -0.70 -13.60
N LYS A 37 -3.46 -1.20 -14.35
CA LYS A 37 -3.83 -2.62 -14.36
C LYS A 37 -2.71 -3.49 -14.92
N ASN A 38 -2.13 -3.09 -16.05
CA ASN A 38 -1.04 -3.82 -16.68
C ASN A 38 0.19 -3.88 -15.77
N ALA A 39 0.52 -2.78 -15.08
CA ALA A 39 1.61 -2.77 -14.11
C ALA A 39 1.37 -3.75 -12.95
N ALA A 40 0.16 -3.75 -12.38
CA ALA A 40 -0.20 -4.69 -11.32
C ALA A 40 -0.13 -6.16 -11.81
N SER A 41 -0.62 -6.44 -13.02
CA SER A 41 -0.54 -7.79 -13.61
C SER A 41 0.91 -8.26 -13.85
N GLN A 42 1.81 -7.36 -14.26
CA GLN A 42 3.24 -7.68 -14.43
C GLN A 42 3.96 -7.94 -13.11
N LEU A 43 3.45 -7.35 -12.02
CA LEU A 43 3.98 -7.50 -10.67
C LEU A 43 3.21 -8.53 -9.84
N SER A 44 2.37 -9.37 -10.48
CA SER A 44 1.62 -10.40 -9.77
C SER A 44 2.56 -11.29 -8.97
N ALA A 45 2.31 -11.41 -7.67
CA ALA A 45 3.02 -12.37 -6.84
C ALA A 45 2.59 -13.78 -7.23
N GLN A 46 3.55 -14.70 -7.29
CA GLN A 46 3.27 -16.09 -7.67
C GLN A 46 2.37 -16.75 -6.63
N ASP A 47 1.28 -17.37 -7.08
CA ASP A 47 0.30 -18.10 -6.24
C ASP A 47 -0.33 -17.27 -5.11
N GLN A 48 -0.37 -15.94 -5.26
CA GLN A 48 -0.90 -15.01 -4.26
C GLN A 48 -1.92 -14.04 -4.87
N PRO A 49 -2.95 -13.59 -4.11
CA PRO A 49 -4.02 -12.70 -4.61
C PRO A 49 -3.61 -11.21 -4.63
N TYR A 50 -2.32 -10.90 -4.72
CA TYR A 50 -1.77 -9.55 -4.68
C TYR A 50 -0.59 -9.40 -5.66
N TRP A 51 -0.26 -8.15 -5.98
CA TRP A 51 0.99 -7.82 -6.67
C TRP A 51 2.04 -7.37 -5.66
N GLU A 52 3.32 -7.59 -5.97
CA GLU A 52 4.42 -7.14 -5.12
C GLU A 52 5.69 -6.80 -5.91
N TRP A 53 6.55 -6.01 -5.28
CA TRP A 53 7.89 -5.69 -5.73
C TRP A 53 8.80 -5.48 -4.52
N THR A 54 10.03 -6.00 -4.59
CA THR A 54 11.05 -5.80 -3.55
C THR A 54 12.34 -5.32 -4.21
N GLY A 55 13.00 -4.34 -3.59
CA GLY A 55 14.30 -3.87 -4.03
C GLY A 55 15.03 -3.14 -2.91
N PHE A 56 16.31 -2.84 -3.12
CA PHE A 56 17.11 -2.07 -2.18
C PHE A 56 18.00 -1.09 -2.94
N GLY A 57 18.41 -0.02 -2.26
CA GLY A 57 19.28 0.99 -2.84
C GLY A 57 19.68 2.04 -1.81
N GLY A 58 20.77 2.75 -2.10
CA GLY A 58 21.32 3.80 -1.25
C GLY A 58 22.85 3.84 -1.33
N PRO A 59 23.50 4.87 -0.75
CA PRO A 59 24.93 4.87 -0.49
C PRO A 59 25.33 3.64 0.35
N ASN A 60 26.58 3.18 0.25
CA ASN A 60 27.04 1.96 0.94
C ASN A 60 26.74 1.93 2.45
N THR A 61 26.70 3.08 3.13
CA THR A 61 26.40 3.19 4.57
C THR A 61 24.92 3.44 4.89
N GLU A 62 24.07 3.63 3.89
CA GLU A 62 22.67 4.07 4.01
C GLU A 62 21.74 3.26 3.08
N ILE A 63 22.09 2.00 2.82
CA ILE A 63 21.23 1.12 2.02
C ILE A 63 19.88 1.00 2.73
N SER A 64 18.80 1.17 1.98
CA SER A 64 17.43 0.88 2.44
C SER A 64 16.82 -0.19 1.55
N THR A 65 16.08 -1.11 2.17
CA THR A 65 15.28 -2.11 1.49
C THR A 65 13.82 -1.69 1.49
N TRP A 66 13.19 -1.76 0.32
CA TRP A 66 11.79 -1.46 0.09
C TRP A 66 11.03 -2.72 -0.33
N TYR A 67 9.83 -2.86 0.23
CA TYR A 67 8.77 -3.70 -0.29
C TYR A 67 7.57 -2.83 -0.63
N LEU A 68 6.97 -3.08 -1.79
CA LEU A 68 5.70 -2.48 -2.20
C LEU A 68 4.78 -3.59 -2.64
N GLY A 69 3.52 -3.55 -2.22
CA GLY A 69 2.53 -4.51 -2.68
C GLY A 69 1.10 -4.01 -2.51
N GLY A 70 0.16 -4.70 -3.12
CA GLY A 70 -1.25 -4.32 -3.03
C GLY A 70 -2.19 -5.31 -3.69
N THR A 71 -3.49 -5.10 -3.48
CA THR A 71 -4.54 -5.96 -4.03
C THR A 71 -4.55 -5.93 -5.55
N MET A 72 -4.86 -7.07 -6.18
CA MET A 72 -5.00 -7.17 -7.64
C MET A 72 -6.16 -6.32 -8.18
N PRO A 73 -6.15 -5.91 -9.47
CA PRO A 73 -7.21 -5.08 -10.04
C PRO A 73 -8.61 -5.71 -10.05
N ASN A 74 -8.71 -7.03 -9.94
CA ASN A 74 -9.96 -7.80 -9.87
C ASN A 74 -10.43 -8.03 -8.42
N TRP A 75 -9.73 -7.50 -7.42
CA TRP A 75 -10.13 -7.55 -6.01
C TRP A 75 -11.51 -6.92 -5.82
N GLN A 76 -12.41 -7.66 -5.15
CA GLN A 76 -13.80 -7.23 -4.94
C GLN A 76 -14.00 -6.40 -3.66
N GLY A 77 -13.03 -6.44 -2.74
CA GLY A 77 -13.07 -5.67 -1.49
C GLY A 77 -12.51 -4.25 -1.63
N THR A 78 -12.25 -3.61 -0.50
CA THR A 78 -11.55 -2.31 -0.49
C THR A 78 -10.11 -2.52 -0.97
N PRO A 79 -9.64 -1.78 -2.01
CA PRO A 79 -8.26 -1.89 -2.46
C PRO A 79 -7.27 -1.50 -1.37
N LEU A 80 -6.20 -2.28 -1.23
CA LEU A 80 -5.16 -2.07 -0.24
C LEU A 80 -3.79 -1.91 -0.91
N THR A 81 -2.92 -1.13 -0.28
CA THR A 81 -1.51 -1.03 -0.63
C THR A 81 -0.69 -1.04 0.65
N VAL A 82 0.40 -1.80 0.65
CA VAL A 82 1.37 -1.91 1.75
C VAL A 82 2.73 -1.46 1.23
N VAL A 83 3.43 -0.68 2.04
CA VAL A 83 4.83 -0.30 1.81
C VAL A 83 5.60 -0.61 3.08
N VAL A 84 6.70 -1.35 2.97
CA VAL A 84 7.62 -1.62 4.07
C VAL A 84 8.99 -1.08 3.70
N LEU A 85 9.60 -0.33 4.61
CA LEU A 85 10.99 0.11 4.52
C LEU A 85 11.77 -0.48 5.68
N ILE A 86 12.95 -1.02 5.39
CA ILE A 86 13.91 -1.49 6.39
C ILE A 86 15.26 -0.84 6.07
N GLU A 87 15.87 -0.21 7.07
CA GLU A 87 17.26 0.24 6.97
C GLU A 87 18.19 -0.97 6.88
N GLY A 88 19.11 -0.96 5.92
CA GLY A 88 20.01 -2.06 5.56
C GLY A 88 19.56 -2.87 4.35
N ASN A 89 20.34 -3.91 4.03
CA ASN A 89 20.10 -4.83 2.92
C ASN A 89 19.40 -6.10 3.42
N TYR A 90 18.06 -6.05 3.52
CA TYR A 90 17.21 -7.11 4.06
C TYR A 90 16.00 -7.43 3.16
N PRO A 91 16.19 -7.73 1.86
CA PRO A 91 15.10 -7.93 0.90
C PRO A 91 14.15 -9.05 1.30
N ALA A 92 14.67 -10.20 1.75
CA ALA A 92 13.84 -11.31 2.20
C ALA A 92 12.95 -10.94 3.41
N THR A 93 13.48 -10.14 4.34
CA THR A 93 12.74 -9.68 5.53
C THR A 93 11.65 -8.68 5.13
N ALA A 94 11.95 -7.73 4.25
CA ALA A 94 10.97 -6.78 3.75
C ALA A 94 9.81 -7.47 3.02
N GLN A 95 10.14 -8.45 2.15
CA GLN A 95 9.15 -9.26 1.46
C GLN A 95 8.29 -10.09 2.41
N ALA A 96 8.89 -10.73 3.42
CA ALA A 96 8.16 -11.52 4.40
C ALA A 96 7.18 -10.66 5.22
N ILE A 97 7.62 -9.51 5.72
CA ILE A 97 6.75 -8.58 6.48
C ILE A 97 5.62 -8.07 5.58
N GLY A 98 5.95 -7.61 4.38
CA GLY A 98 4.98 -7.05 3.45
C GLY A 98 3.92 -8.05 2.98
N GLY A 99 4.37 -9.24 2.58
CA GLY A 99 3.48 -10.33 2.17
C GLY A 99 2.56 -10.78 3.31
N GLN A 100 3.09 -10.91 4.53
CA GLN A 100 2.28 -11.27 5.71
C GLN A 100 1.21 -10.21 6.01
N LEU A 101 1.56 -8.92 5.95
CA LEU A 101 0.60 -7.83 6.14
C LEU A 101 -0.53 -7.87 5.11
N LEU A 102 -0.21 -8.12 3.84
CA LEU A 102 -1.21 -8.24 2.78
C LEU A 102 -2.10 -9.46 2.97
N GLN A 103 -1.53 -10.63 3.28
CA GLN A 103 -2.30 -11.85 3.54
C GLN A 103 -3.27 -11.66 4.70
N THR A 104 -2.80 -11.11 5.83
CA THR A 104 -3.65 -10.85 6.99
C THR A 104 -4.75 -9.82 6.70
N ALA A 105 -4.46 -8.78 5.93
CA ALA A 105 -5.45 -7.74 5.64
C ALA A 105 -6.48 -8.14 4.56
N THR A 106 -6.14 -9.10 3.70
CA THR A 106 -7.01 -9.60 2.61
C THR A 106 -7.75 -10.89 2.97
N ASN A 107 -7.34 -11.58 4.02
CA ASN A 107 -8.03 -12.78 4.54
C ASN A 107 -8.31 -12.62 6.05
N PRO A 108 -9.24 -11.73 6.44
CA PRO A 108 -9.55 -11.43 7.83
C PRO A 108 -10.29 -12.55 8.56
#